data_AF-A0A955J6H9-F1
#
_entry.id   AF-A0A955J6H9-F1
#
_cell.length_a   1.000
_cell.length_b   1.000
_cell.length_c   1.000
_cell.angle_alpha   90.00
_cell.angle_beta   90.00
_cell.angle_gamma   90.00
#
_symmetry.space_group_name_H-M   'P 1'
#
loop_
_entity.id
_entity.type
_entity.pdbx_description
1 polymer ?
#
loop_
_entity_poly.entity_id
_entity_poly.type
_entity_poly.pdbx_seq_one_letter_code
_entity_poly.pdbx_strand_id
1 'polypeptide(L)'
;MEIPHGWSKKDNCIFLAIKCNDFKHAIALLNSIGDIAEKLNHHPDLGIRNYNEVFVSSTTHEEDKVTEKDIELAEEITDLINHQDNIKQIEQFGRYIA
;
A
#
# COMPACT_ATOMS: atom_id res chain seq x y z
N MET A 1 10.09 -12.37 -8.79
CA MET A 1 9.19 -11.37 -8.18
C MET A 1 9.62 -11.22 -6.74
N GLU A 2 10.32 -10.13 -6.44
CA GLU A 2 10.65 -9.75 -5.06
C GLU A 2 9.59 -8.76 -4.58
N ILE A 3 9.22 -8.86 -3.31
CA ILE A 3 8.20 -7.99 -2.73
C ILE A 3 8.93 -6.78 -2.13
N PRO A 4 8.54 -5.54 -2.45
CA PRO A 4 9.26 -4.37 -1.98
C PRO A 4 9.36 -4.32 -0.46
N HIS A 5 10.48 -3.80 0.04
CA HIS A 5 10.71 -3.69 1.48
C HIS A 5 9.59 -2.90 2.17
N GLY A 6 9.10 -3.41 3.30
CA GLY A 6 7.99 -2.80 4.04
C GLY A 6 6.62 -3.40 3.73
N TRP A 7 6.48 -4.10 2.60
CA TRP A 7 5.31 -4.91 2.31
C TRP A 7 5.38 -6.27 2.99
N SER A 8 4.22 -6.82 3.31
CA SER A 8 4.06 -8.18 3.82
C SER A 8 3.24 -9.01 2.84
N LYS A 9 3.58 -10.29 2.67
CA LYS A 9 2.75 -11.23 1.91
C LYS A 9 2.03 -12.17 2.86
N LYS A 10 0.73 -12.32 2.66
CA LYS A 10 -0.07 -13.35 3.33
C LYS A 10 -1.00 -13.97 2.30
N ASP A 11 -0.96 -15.28 2.19
CA ASP A 11 -1.72 -16.05 1.21
C ASP A 11 -1.51 -15.50 -0.22
N ASN A 12 -2.60 -15.11 -0.89
CA ASN A 12 -2.64 -14.63 -2.26
C ASN A 12 -2.60 -13.09 -2.38
N CYS A 13 -2.30 -12.39 -1.29
CA CYS A 13 -2.30 -10.92 -1.24
C CYS A 13 -0.99 -10.35 -0.67
N ILE A 14 -0.66 -9.15 -1.11
CA ILE A 14 0.37 -8.31 -0.49
C ILE A 14 -0.27 -7.14 0.25
N PHE A 15 0.40 -6.66 1.30
CA PHE A 15 -0.13 -5.70 2.25
C PHE A 15 0.92 -4.66 2.63
N LEU A 16 0.47 -3.41 2.82
CA LEU A 16 1.27 -2.31 3.35
C LEU A 16 0.42 -1.47 4.31
N ALA A 17 1.03 -1.02 5.41
CA ALA A 17 0.45 -0.01 6.29
C ALA A 17 1.45 1.11 6.54
N ILE A 18 1.00 2.35 6.40
CA ILE A 18 1.84 3.54 6.52
C ILE A 18 1.23 4.49 7.54
N LYS A 19 2.00 4.82 8.59
CA LYS A 19 1.58 5.81 9.59
C LYS A 19 1.97 7.22 9.14
N CYS A 20 0.98 8.06 8.91
CA CYS A 20 1.15 9.47 8.57
C CYS A 20 1.19 10.36 9.82
N ASN A 21 1.60 11.62 9.69
CA ASN A 21 1.63 12.55 10.83
C ASN A 21 0.23 12.90 11.36
N ASP A 22 -0.73 13.07 10.45
CA ASP A 22 -2.11 13.44 10.73
C ASP A 22 -3.05 12.90 9.64
N PHE A 23 -4.35 13.10 9.83
CA PHE A 23 -5.37 12.62 8.89
C PHE A 23 -5.30 13.31 7.52
N LYS A 24 -4.88 14.58 7.46
CA LYS A 24 -4.78 15.31 6.19
C LYS A 24 -3.65 14.75 5.33
N HIS A 25 -2.51 14.43 5.94
CA HIS A 25 -1.43 13.71 5.27
C HIS A 25 -1.87 12.31 4.81
N ALA A 26 -2.65 11.59 5.62
CA ALA A 26 -3.18 10.29 5.22
C ALA A 26 -4.11 10.38 3.99
N ILE A 27 -5.00 11.39 3.92
CA ILE A 27 -5.84 11.63 2.73
C ILE A 27 -4.98 11.96 1.51
N ALA A 28 -3.97 12.83 1.65
CA ALA A 28 -3.10 13.19 0.54
C ALA A 28 -2.36 11.97 -0.01
N LEU A 29 -1.80 11.12 0.87
CA LEU A 29 -1.13 9.89 0.47
C LEU A 29 -2.11 8.90 -0.18
N LEU A 30 -3.31 8.73 0.38
CA LEU A 30 -4.35 7.88 -0.19
C LEU A 30 -4.72 8.32 -1.61
N ASN A 31 -4.89 9.62 -1.84
CA ASN A 31 -5.18 10.14 -3.18
C ASN A 31 -4.04 9.85 -4.17
N SER A 32 -2.78 10.08 -3.77
CA SER A 32 -1.63 9.78 -4.64
C SER A 32 -1.50 8.29 -4.97
N ILE A 33 -1.84 7.39 -4.04
CA ILE A 33 -1.90 5.94 -4.33
C ILE A 33 -3.06 5.64 -5.29
N GLY A 34 -4.20 6.31 -5.14
CA GLY A 34 -5.31 6.21 -6.10
C GLY A 34 -4.90 6.62 -7.52
N ASP A 35 -4.15 7.70 -7.67
CA ASP A 35 -3.64 8.15 -8.98
C ASP A 35 -2.70 7.10 -9.62
N ILE A 36 -1.86 6.43 -8.83
CA ILE A 36 -1.01 5.32 -9.29
C ILE A 36 -1.87 4.14 -9.75
N ALA A 37 -2.87 3.74 -8.97
CA ALA A 37 -3.77 2.64 -9.30
C ALA A 37 -4.49 2.87 -10.63
N GLU A 38 -5.02 4.08 -10.86
CA GLU A 38 -5.67 4.48 -12.11
C GLU A 38 -4.68 4.47 -13.30
N LYS A 39 -3.46 5.03 -13.11
CA LYS A 39 -2.41 5.03 -14.14
C LYS A 39 -2.03 3.61 -14.57
N LEU A 40 -1.94 2.68 -13.63
CA LEU A 40 -1.61 1.27 -13.89
C LEU A 40 -2.82 0.44 -14.34
N ASN A 41 -4.03 1.00 -14.26
CA ASN A 41 -5.29 0.28 -14.46
C ASN A 41 -5.34 -1.01 -13.62
N HIS A 42 -4.90 -0.91 -12.36
CA HIS A 42 -4.85 -2.00 -11.40
C HIS A 42 -5.18 -1.45 -10.01
N HIS A 43 -6.29 -1.93 -9.43
CA HIS A 43 -6.91 -1.27 -8.28
C HIS A 43 -6.72 -2.13 -7.03
N PRO A 44 -5.95 -1.65 -6.03
CA PRO A 44 -5.83 -2.32 -4.74
C PRO A 44 -7.03 -1.96 -3.85
N ASP A 45 -7.22 -2.74 -2.79
CA ASP A 45 -8.01 -2.28 -1.64
C ASP A 45 -7.20 -1.22 -0.87
N LEU A 46 -7.78 -0.03 -0.73
CA LEU A 46 -7.11 1.14 -0.17
C LEU A 46 -8.01 1.86 0.85
N GLY A 47 -7.46 2.27 1.98
CA GLY A 47 -8.23 3.00 2.99
C GLY A 47 -7.40 3.64 4.10
N ILE A 48 -8.06 4.44 4.94
CA ILE A 48 -7.46 5.01 6.16
C ILE A 48 -8.07 4.32 7.38
N ARG A 49 -7.21 3.86 8.28
CA ARG A 49 -7.55 3.29 9.60
C ARG A 49 -6.93 4.15 10.70
N ASN A 50 -7.36 3.94 11.94
CA ASN A 50 -6.70 4.47 13.14
C ASN A 50 -6.31 5.95 13.05
N TYR A 51 -7.23 6.79 12.54
CA TYR A 51 -7.09 8.23 12.30
C TYR A 51 -6.07 8.68 11.23
N ASN A 52 -4.92 8.05 11.07
CA ASN A 52 -3.87 8.53 10.15
C ASN A 52 -2.98 7.41 9.61
N GLU A 53 -3.51 6.19 9.50
CA GLU A 53 -2.80 5.05 8.95
C GLU A 53 -3.40 4.67 7.60
N VAL A 54 -2.63 4.77 6.52
CA VAL A 54 -3.05 4.32 5.19
C VAL A 54 -2.74 2.83 5.06
N PHE A 55 -3.74 2.05 4.66
CA PHE A 55 -3.62 0.62 4.41
C PHE A 55 -3.83 0.33 2.92
N VAL A 56 -2.99 -0.54 2.37
CA VAL A 56 -3.08 -1.05 1.00
C VAL A 56 -3.05 -2.57 1.03
N SER A 57 -3.93 -3.21 0.28
CA SER A 57 -3.79 -4.62 -0.08
C SER A 57 -4.06 -4.86 -1.56
N SER A 58 -3.21 -5.66 -2.20
CA SER A 58 -3.31 -5.95 -3.63
C SER A 58 -3.26 -7.44 -3.90
N THR A 59 -4.14 -7.86 -4.79
CA THR A 59 -4.14 -9.17 -5.44
C THR A 59 -4.80 -9.03 -6.81
N THR A 60 -4.41 -9.88 -7.76
CA THR A 60 -5.10 -9.94 -9.05
C THR A 60 -6.29 -10.88 -8.91
N HIS A 61 -7.47 -10.32 -8.68
CA HIS A 61 -8.70 -11.08 -8.39
C HIS A 61 -9.03 -12.15 -9.44
N GLU A 62 -8.78 -11.87 -10.72
CA GLU A 62 -9.05 -12.82 -11.81
C GLU A 62 -8.18 -14.08 -11.74
N GLU A 63 -6.97 -13.95 -11.21
CA GLU A 63 -5.99 -15.04 -11.11
C GLU A 63 -5.92 -15.63 -9.69
N ASP A 64 -6.66 -15.06 -8.74
CA ASP A 64 -6.66 -15.42 -7.31
C ASP A 64 -5.24 -15.56 -6.75
N LYS A 65 -4.33 -14.67 -7.16
CA LYS A 65 -2.92 -14.66 -6.73
C LYS A 65 -2.28 -13.29 -6.94
N VAL A 66 -1.15 -13.10 -6.28
CA VAL A 66 -0.23 -12.00 -6.56
C VAL A 66 0.40 -12.20 -7.94
N THR A 67 0.26 -11.22 -8.82
CA THR A 67 0.88 -11.17 -10.16
C THR A 67 1.88 -10.03 -10.26
N GLU A 68 2.48 -9.86 -11.45
CA GLU A 68 3.37 -8.74 -11.74
C GLU A 68 2.70 -7.38 -11.58
N LYS A 69 1.38 -7.27 -11.84
CA LYS A 69 0.63 -6.02 -11.65
C LYS A 69 0.60 -5.59 -10.18
N ASP A 70 0.47 -6.55 -9.28
CA ASP A 70 0.50 -6.30 -7.84
C ASP A 70 1.89 -5.84 -7.39
N ILE A 71 2.94 -6.41 -7.96
CA ILE A 71 4.32 -6.04 -7.66
C ILE A 71 4.66 -4.65 -8.22
N GLU A 72 4.29 -4.36 -9.46
CA GLU A 72 4.49 -3.04 -10.10
C GLU A 72 3.78 -1.94 -9.32
N LEU A 73 2.53 -2.18 -8.89
CA LEU A 73 1.81 -1.27 -8.02
C LEU A 73 2.53 -1.08 -6.67
N ALA A 74 3.03 -2.15 -6.07
CA ALA A 74 3.76 -2.07 -4.81
C ALA A 74 5.08 -1.30 -4.93
N GLU A 75 5.77 -1.41 -6.06
CA GLU A 75 7.00 -0.68 -6.37
C GLU A 75 6.74 0.82 -6.50
N GLU A 76 5.77 1.24 -7.34
CA GLU A 76 5.44 2.67 -7.52
C GLU A 76 4.97 3.32 -6.20
N ILE A 77 4.22 2.60 -5.37
CA ILE A 77 3.81 3.08 -4.04
C ILE A 77 5.02 3.21 -3.11
N THR A 78 5.95 2.25 -3.15
CA THR A 78 7.17 2.28 -2.33
C THR A 78 8.05 3.48 -2.71
N ASP A 79 8.18 3.76 -4.00
CA ASP A 79 8.92 4.92 -4.50
C ASP A 79 8.26 6.24 -4.09
N LEU A 80 6.92 6.34 -4.22
CA LEU A 80 6.15 7.49 -3.73
C LEU A 80 6.43 7.78 -2.25
N ILE A 81 6.44 6.74 -1.41
CA ILE A 81 6.68 6.85 0.04
C ILE A 81 8.12 7.28 0.33
N ASN A 82 9.10 6.69 -0.35
CA ASN A 82 10.52 7.00 -0.14
C ASN A 82 10.87 8.45 -0.50
N HIS A 83 10.10 9.07 -1.41
CA HIS A 83 10.27 10.46 -1.79
C HIS A 83 9.54 11.46 -0.88
N GLN A 84 8.78 11.00 0.12
CA GLN A 84 8.11 11.89 1.09
C GLN A 84 8.88 11.95 2.42
N ASP A 85 9.57 13.07 2.66
CA ASP A 85 10.39 13.35 3.86
C ASP A 85 9.63 13.36 5.22
N ASN A 86 8.31 13.15 5.22
CA ASN A 86 7.43 13.33 6.38
C ASN A 86 6.71 12.05 6.85
N ILE A 87 7.14 10.86 6.42
CA ILE A 87 6.54 9.58 6.84
C ILE A 87 7.27 9.04 8.08
N LYS A 88 6.52 8.77 9.15
CA LYS A 88 7.13 8.46 10.47
C LYS A 88 7.56 7.01 10.67
N GLN A 89 6.98 6.05 9.94
CA GLN A 89 7.47 4.67 9.87
C GLN A 89 6.62 3.86 8.89
N ILE A 90 7.27 2.97 8.14
CA ILE A 90 6.59 1.82 7.52
C ILE A 90 6.47 0.78 8.62
N GLU A 91 5.27 0.56 9.15
CA GLU A 91 5.06 -0.51 10.12
C GLU A 91 4.73 -1.79 9.37
N GLN A 92 5.62 -2.79 9.49
CA GLN A 92 5.30 -4.15 9.04
C GLN A 92 4.03 -4.62 9.73
N PHE A 93 3.13 -5.23 8.95
CA PHE A 93 1.79 -5.64 9.34
C PHE A 93 1.82 -6.79 10.36
N GLY A 94 2.19 -6.47 11.60
CA GLY A 94 2.44 -7.45 12.66
C GLY A 94 1.36 -7.55 13.74
N ARG A 95 0.30 -6.73 13.73
CA ARG A 95 -0.62 -6.66 14.90
C ARG A 95 -2.11 -6.50 14.67
N TYR A 96 -2.61 -6.38 13.44
CA TYR A 96 -4.06 -6.17 13.24
C TYR A 96 -4.63 -7.06 12.14
N ILE A 97 -4.67 -8.36 12.43
CA ILE A 97 -5.70 -9.25 11.90
C ILE A 97 -6.36 -9.88 13.14
N ALA A 98 -7.39 -9.21 13.65
CA ALA A 98 -8.38 -9.76 14.56
C ALA A 98 -9.74 -9.61 13.90
#